data_AF-A0A352TBI6-F1
#
_entry.id   AF-A0A352TBI6-F1
#
_cell.length_a   1.000
_cell.length_b   1.000
_cell.length_c   1.000
_cell.angle_alpha   90.00
_cell.angle_beta   90.00
_cell.angle_gamma   90.00
#
_symmetry.space_group_name_H-M   'P 1'
#
loop_
_entity.id
_entity.type
_entity.pdbx_description
1 polymer ?
#
loop_
_entity_poly.entity_id
_entity_poly.type
_entity_poly.pdbx_seq_one_letter_code
_entity_poly.pdbx_strand_id
1 'polypeptide(L)'
;MAKMTEEKVPADMSEKLKALEAARLQIEKQFGTGSLMKLGTKTDLTTVDVIPSGSILLDEALGVGGYPRGRIIEMYGPESSGKTTLALHAIAEAQKLGGIAAFIDAEHALDPVYAKNLGVNIDELWVSQPDTGEQALEICENLVRSGAVDIIVIDSVAALTPQKEIEGEMGDSVMGVQARLMSQALRKLTAIVGKSKCTIVFINQIRMKIGVMFGNPETTTGGNALKFYSSVRLEIRRIETIDGKGDDEAIGNRVRVKVVKNKVAPPFRKVELDVYFGKGVSAAASVLDSAVKHGLIDKRGAWYTRGEEKVGQGKENAVAFIENNPSFRMELEHTLREKLFPGMVLRTKEGEVVTEEQILAYEKEMRAKGVGTGSLKTDAEPTPAAASAKAAPSASATKAAKPTASLAKAAASSKPVPEELF
;
A
#
# COMPACT_ATOMS: atom_id res chain seq x y z
N MET A 1 19.24 34.36 -35.72
CA MET A 1 17.86 34.86 -35.51
C MET A 1 17.00 34.39 -36.68
N ALA A 2 16.17 33.37 -36.48
CA ALA A 2 15.14 33.00 -37.45
C ALA A 2 13.82 33.66 -37.02
N LYS A 3 13.19 34.46 -37.90
CA LYS A 3 11.85 34.99 -37.65
C LYS A 3 10.87 33.82 -37.69
N MET A 4 10.26 33.49 -36.55
CA MET A 4 9.04 32.67 -36.55
C MET A 4 7.96 33.48 -37.26
N THR A 5 7.38 32.90 -38.32
CA THR A 5 6.27 33.50 -39.05
C THR A 5 5.00 33.42 -38.22
N GLU A 6 4.41 34.56 -37.87
CA GLU A 6 3.04 34.60 -37.33
C GLU A 6 2.06 34.08 -38.39
N GLU A 7 1.52 32.87 -38.18
CA GLU A 7 0.36 32.41 -38.94
C GLU A 7 -0.83 33.33 -38.62
N LYS A 8 -1.33 34.03 -39.65
CA LYS A 8 -2.52 34.88 -39.52
C LYS A 8 -3.75 34.02 -39.21
N VAL A 9 -4.13 33.99 -37.94
CA VAL A 9 -5.41 33.45 -37.49
C VAL A 9 -6.55 34.12 -38.30
N PRO A 10 -7.47 33.35 -38.92
CA PRO A 10 -8.59 33.92 -39.68
C PRO A 10 -9.42 34.90 -38.84
N ALA A 11 -9.95 35.96 -39.46
CA ALA A 11 -10.65 37.03 -38.74
C ALA A 11 -11.81 36.50 -37.86
N ASP A 12 -12.60 35.57 -38.39
CA ASP A 12 -13.67 34.84 -37.67
C ASP A 12 -13.16 34.11 -36.41
N MET A 13 -11.98 33.49 -36.47
CA MET A 13 -11.36 32.86 -35.30
C MET A 13 -10.86 33.88 -34.27
N SER A 14 -10.44 35.08 -34.70
CA SER A 14 -10.08 36.17 -33.78
C SER A 14 -11.29 36.69 -33.00
N GLU A 15 -12.45 36.81 -33.63
CA GLU A 15 -13.70 37.21 -32.95
C GLU A 15 -14.20 36.13 -31.99
N LYS A 16 -14.17 34.85 -32.41
CA LYS A 16 -14.47 33.70 -31.54
C LYS A 16 -13.57 33.65 -30.30
N LEU A 17 -12.27 33.92 -30.45
CA LEU A 17 -11.33 33.97 -29.32
C LEU A 17 -11.61 35.13 -28.36
N LYS A 18 -11.98 36.32 -28.88
CA LYS A 18 -12.38 37.46 -28.02
C LYS A 18 -13.66 37.16 -27.24
N ALA A 19 -14.67 36.58 -27.88
CA ALA A 19 -15.90 36.16 -27.23
C ALA A 19 -15.64 35.08 -26.15
N LEU A 20 -14.74 34.13 -26.43
CA LEU A 20 -14.33 33.10 -25.49
C LEU A 20 -13.58 33.66 -24.27
N GLU A 21 -12.67 34.63 -24.45
CA GLU A 21 -12.00 35.31 -23.32
C GLU A 21 -12.98 36.14 -22.48
N ALA A 22 -13.93 36.85 -23.11
CA ALA A 22 -14.96 37.58 -22.39
C ALA A 22 -15.84 36.63 -21.53
N ALA A 23 -16.25 35.49 -22.11
CA ALA A 23 -16.97 34.45 -21.38
C ALA A 23 -16.10 33.85 -20.26
N ARG A 24 -14.81 33.57 -20.50
CA ARG A 24 -13.88 33.06 -19.48
C ARG A 24 -13.77 34.01 -18.30
N LEU A 25 -13.56 35.31 -18.54
CA LEU A 25 -13.48 36.33 -17.49
C LEU A 25 -14.80 36.47 -16.72
N GLN A 26 -15.95 36.35 -17.38
CA GLN A 26 -17.25 36.35 -16.71
C GLN A 26 -17.42 35.11 -15.81
N ILE A 27 -17.03 33.92 -16.28
CA ILE A 27 -17.09 32.66 -15.55
C ILE A 27 -16.09 32.66 -14.36
N GLU A 28 -14.89 33.23 -14.51
CA GLU A 28 -13.95 33.44 -13.41
C GLU A 28 -14.46 34.45 -12.38
N LYS A 29 -15.10 35.54 -12.81
CA LYS A 29 -15.71 36.52 -11.91
C LYS A 29 -16.91 35.95 -11.12
N GLN A 30 -17.69 35.06 -11.73
CA GLN A 30 -18.87 34.45 -11.09
C GLN A 30 -18.54 33.24 -10.20
N PHE A 31 -17.56 32.42 -10.59
CA PHE A 31 -17.29 31.12 -9.97
C PHE A 31 -15.88 30.96 -9.38
N GLY A 32 -15.06 32.02 -9.42
CA GLY A 32 -13.69 32.06 -8.91
C GLY A 32 -12.62 31.75 -9.97
N THR A 33 -11.39 32.18 -9.71
CA THR A 33 -10.23 31.96 -10.61
C THR A 33 -10.04 30.47 -10.92
N GLY A 34 -9.84 30.14 -12.20
CA GLY A 34 -9.65 28.75 -12.63
C GLY A 34 -10.92 27.91 -12.76
N SER A 35 -12.11 28.52 -12.68
CA SER A 35 -13.39 27.89 -13.03
C SER A 35 -13.50 27.49 -14.50
N LEU A 36 -12.78 28.17 -15.40
CA LEU A 36 -12.58 27.77 -16.80
C LEU A 36 -11.13 28.01 -17.24
N MET A 37 -10.40 26.94 -17.53
CA MET A 37 -9.00 26.97 -17.95
C MET A 37 -8.80 26.15 -19.23
N LYS A 38 -7.83 26.54 -20.07
CA LYS A 38 -7.31 25.63 -21.10
C LYS A 38 -6.54 24.51 -20.40
N LEU A 39 -6.73 23.26 -20.84
CA LEU A 39 -6.11 22.11 -20.20
C LEU A 39 -4.57 22.24 -20.23
N GLY A 40 -3.98 22.43 -21.41
CA GLY A 40 -2.52 22.52 -21.58
C GLY A 40 -1.80 23.73 -20.96
N THR A 41 -2.48 24.68 -20.31
CA THR A 41 -1.81 25.83 -19.64
C THR A 41 -1.27 25.53 -18.24
N LYS A 42 -1.55 24.35 -17.65
CA LYS A 42 -0.85 23.88 -16.46
C LYS A 42 0.34 23.03 -16.87
N THR A 43 1.55 23.54 -16.64
CA THR A 43 2.82 22.83 -16.87
C THR A 43 2.95 21.57 -16.01
N ASP A 44 2.27 21.50 -14.86
CA ASP A 44 2.29 20.37 -13.92
C ASP A 44 1.34 19.20 -14.26
N LEU A 45 0.57 19.24 -15.36
CA LEU A 45 -0.42 18.18 -15.67
C LEU A 45 0.18 16.80 -15.96
N THR A 46 1.49 16.70 -16.11
CA THR A 46 2.19 15.43 -16.40
C THR A 46 2.42 14.55 -15.18
N THR A 47 2.35 15.10 -13.95
CA THR A 47 2.58 14.35 -12.71
C THR A 47 1.33 14.39 -11.82
N VAL A 48 0.70 13.24 -11.62
CA VAL A 48 -0.37 13.07 -10.62
C VAL A 48 0.29 12.97 -9.25
N ASP A 49 -0.02 13.89 -8.32
CA ASP A 49 0.46 13.76 -6.94
C ASP A 49 -0.08 12.44 -6.33
N VAL A 50 0.79 11.66 -5.67
CA VAL A 50 0.46 10.33 -5.12
C VAL A 50 0.88 10.18 -3.65
N ILE A 51 0.29 9.18 -3.00
CA ILE A 51 0.76 8.58 -1.75
C ILE A 51 1.27 7.16 -2.11
N PRO A 52 2.54 6.80 -1.83
CA PRO A 52 3.06 5.45 -2.10
C PRO A 52 2.22 4.36 -1.46
N SER A 53 2.22 3.15 -2.03
CA SER A 53 1.38 2.05 -1.54
C SER A 53 2.05 1.17 -0.47
N GLY A 54 3.26 1.50 -0.03
CA GLY A 54 4.14 0.63 0.76
C GLY A 54 4.76 -0.52 -0.04
N SER A 55 4.56 -0.56 -1.37
CA SER A 55 5.08 -1.62 -2.25
C SER A 55 5.28 -1.11 -3.67
N ILE A 56 6.54 -1.08 -4.12
CA ILE A 56 6.90 -0.67 -5.49
C ILE A 56 6.20 -1.50 -6.58
N LEU A 57 5.84 -2.75 -6.26
CA LEU A 57 5.08 -3.66 -7.12
C LEU A 57 3.63 -3.17 -7.34
N LEU A 58 2.97 -2.69 -6.29
CA LEU A 58 1.62 -2.13 -6.38
C LEU A 58 1.66 -0.69 -6.92
N ASP A 59 2.68 0.11 -6.59
CA ASP A 59 2.95 1.41 -7.26
C ASP A 59 3.06 1.24 -8.79
N GLU A 60 3.78 0.21 -9.27
CA GLU A 60 3.88 -0.13 -10.70
C GLU A 60 2.53 -0.59 -11.28
N ALA A 61 1.76 -1.40 -10.54
CA ALA A 61 0.44 -1.84 -10.98
C ALA A 61 -0.58 -0.68 -11.05
N LEU A 62 -0.46 0.32 -10.17
CA LEU A 62 -1.23 1.56 -10.20
C LEU A 62 -0.81 2.48 -11.36
N GLY A 63 0.46 2.40 -11.78
CA GLY A 63 1.00 3.03 -13.00
C GLY A 63 1.29 4.53 -12.89
N VAL A 64 1.07 5.12 -11.71
CA VAL A 64 1.39 6.52 -11.37
C VAL A 64 2.29 6.65 -10.13
N GLY A 65 2.88 5.55 -9.66
CA GLY A 65 3.79 5.56 -8.51
C GLY A 65 3.11 5.49 -7.13
N GLY A 66 1.79 5.35 -7.07
CA GLY A 66 1.04 5.21 -5.82
C GLY A 66 -0.46 5.50 -5.96
N TYR A 67 -1.11 5.74 -4.83
CA TYR A 67 -2.52 6.13 -4.71
C TYR A 67 -2.70 7.61 -5.09
N PRO A 68 -3.53 7.97 -6.09
CA PRO A 68 -3.65 9.35 -6.55
C PRO A 68 -4.37 10.25 -5.52
N ARG A 69 -3.70 11.35 -5.13
CA ARG A 69 -4.25 12.35 -4.21
C ARG A 69 -5.48 13.04 -4.78
N GLY A 70 -6.37 13.45 -3.88
CA GLY A 70 -7.64 14.11 -4.23
C GLY A 70 -8.59 13.20 -5.00
N ARG A 71 -8.58 11.88 -4.73
CA ARG A 71 -9.45 10.89 -5.38
C ARG A 71 -10.06 9.91 -4.38
N ILE A 72 -11.16 9.30 -4.80
CA ILE A 72 -11.80 8.18 -4.12
C ILE A 72 -11.24 6.86 -4.68
N ILE A 73 -10.95 5.91 -3.80
CA ILE A 73 -10.42 4.57 -4.06
C ILE A 73 -11.35 3.55 -3.38
N GLU A 74 -11.61 2.42 -4.02
CA GLU A 74 -12.30 1.28 -3.39
C GLU A 74 -11.34 0.08 -3.32
N MET A 75 -11.09 -0.44 -2.12
CA MET A 75 -10.36 -1.69 -1.88
C MET A 75 -11.37 -2.76 -1.47
N TYR A 76 -11.56 -3.79 -2.29
CA TYR A 76 -12.57 -4.80 -2.03
C TYR A 76 -12.06 -6.22 -2.24
N GLY A 77 -12.67 -7.18 -1.56
CA GLY A 77 -12.22 -8.56 -1.54
C GLY A 77 -12.99 -9.41 -0.53
N PRO A 78 -12.67 -10.71 -0.43
CA PRO A 78 -13.14 -11.57 0.65
C PRO A 78 -12.71 -11.06 2.03
N GLU A 79 -13.24 -11.70 3.07
CA GLU A 79 -12.67 -11.61 4.43
C GLU A 79 -11.21 -12.12 4.45
N SER A 80 -10.42 -11.62 5.40
CA SER A 80 -9.00 -11.98 5.59
C SER A 80 -8.10 -11.90 4.35
N SER A 81 -8.50 -11.13 3.33
CA SER A 81 -7.74 -10.96 2.08
C SER A 81 -6.62 -9.90 2.14
N GLY A 82 -6.51 -9.15 3.24
CA GLY A 82 -5.51 -8.08 3.42
C GLY A 82 -5.98 -6.67 3.07
N LYS A 83 -7.29 -6.42 2.95
CA LYS A 83 -7.86 -5.09 2.63
C LYS A 83 -7.40 -4.00 3.60
N THR A 84 -7.65 -4.22 4.90
CA THR A 84 -7.29 -3.32 6.00
C THR A 84 -5.76 -3.18 6.11
N THR A 85 -5.00 -4.26 5.95
CA THR A 85 -3.52 -4.24 5.87
C THR A 85 -3.03 -3.27 4.80
N LEU A 86 -3.55 -3.34 3.57
CA LEU A 86 -3.16 -2.43 2.48
C LEU A 86 -3.58 -0.97 2.74
N ALA A 87 -4.72 -0.75 3.39
CA ALA A 87 -5.16 0.59 3.77
C ALA A 87 -4.33 1.19 4.92
N LEU A 88 -3.87 0.36 5.87
CA LEU A 88 -2.96 0.77 6.93
C LEU A 88 -1.56 1.11 6.39
N HIS A 89 -1.06 0.39 5.36
CA HIS A 89 0.16 0.82 4.65
C HIS A 89 -0.04 2.15 3.89
N ALA A 90 -1.21 2.37 3.27
CA ALA A 90 -1.56 3.67 2.68
C ALA A 90 -1.51 4.81 3.72
N ILE A 91 -1.97 4.56 4.95
CA ILE A 91 -1.87 5.50 6.07
C ILE A 91 -0.40 5.72 6.49
N ALA A 92 0.35 4.64 6.70
CA ALA A 92 1.76 4.71 7.13
C ALA A 92 2.62 5.50 6.14
N GLU A 93 2.44 5.28 4.82
CA GLU A 93 3.15 6.06 3.80
C GLU A 93 2.64 7.51 3.70
N ALA A 94 1.36 7.80 3.98
CA ALA A 94 0.88 9.18 4.06
C ALA A 94 1.53 9.95 5.22
N GLN A 95 1.60 9.33 6.41
CA GLN A 95 2.25 9.91 7.60
C GLN A 95 3.77 10.06 7.39
N LYS A 96 4.42 9.12 6.70
CA LYS A 96 5.84 9.20 6.30
C LYS A 96 6.16 10.39 5.40
N LEU A 97 5.19 10.85 4.60
CA LEU A 97 5.28 12.08 3.81
C LEU A 97 4.86 13.34 4.60
N GLY A 98 4.74 13.26 5.92
CA GLY A 98 4.29 14.35 6.81
C GLY A 98 2.78 14.63 6.77
N GLY A 99 1.99 13.78 6.12
CA GLY A 99 0.55 13.98 5.93
C GLY A 99 -0.31 13.52 7.10
N ILE A 100 -1.48 14.15 7.27
CA ILE A 100 -2.43 13.80 8.33
C ILE A 100 -3.35 12.67 7.86
N ALA A 101 -3.46 11.60 8.65
CA ALA A 101 -4.30 10.45 8.36
C ALA A 101 -5.49 10.34 9.32
N ALA A 102 -6.62 9.84 8.80
CA ALA A 102 -7.78 9.47 9.59
C ALA A 102 -8.32 8.08 9.21
N PHE A 103 -8.90 7.38 10.19
CA PHE A 103 -9.51 6.07 10.03
C PHE A 103 -10.93 6.10 10.64
N ILE A 104 -11.92 5.74 9.83
CA ILE A 104 -13.33 5.62 10.25
C ILE A 104 -13.63 4.12 10.33
N ASP A 105 -13.59 3.60 11.56
CA ASP A 105 -13.73 2.20 11.94
C ASP A 105 -15.20 1.88 12.23
N ALA A 106 -15.98 1.68 11.17
CA ALA A 106 -17.38 1.26 11.24
C ALA A 106 -17.52 -0.26 11.50
N GLU A 107 -16.48 -1.06 11.27
CA GLU A 107 -16.45 -2.48 11.68
C GLU A 107 -16.06 -2.66 13.16
N HIS A 108 -15.66 -1.59 13.87
CA HIS A 108 -15.16 -1.61 15.26
C HIS A 108 -14.06 -2.65 15.50
N ALA A 109 -13.18 -2.83 14.50
CA ALA A 109 -12.24 -3.95 14.39
C ALA A 109 -10.78 -3.51 14.21
N LEU A 110 -10.47 -2.21 14.31
CA LEU A 110 -9.10 -1.72 14.20
C LEU A 110 -8.26 -2.13 15.43
N ASP A 111 -7.23 -2.95 15.21
CA ASP A 111 -6.19 -3.25 16.21
C ASP A 111 -5.04 -2.22 16.15
N PRO A 112 -4.85 -1.38 17.20
CA PRO A 112 -3.77 -0.39 17.24
C PRO A 112 -2.37 -1.01 17.30
N VAL A 113 -2.22 -2.21 17.87
CA VAL A 113 -0.92 -2.91 17.96
C VAL A 113 -0.52 -3.43 16.58
N TYR A 114 -1.45 -4.05 15.85
CA TYR A 114 -1.22 -4.44 14.46
C TYR A 114 -0.91 -3.23 13.58
N ALA A 115 -1.71 -2.17 13.65
CA ALA A 115 -1.47 -0.94 12.90
C ALA A 115 -0.08 -0.31 13.22
N LYS A 116 0.32 -0.28 14.49
CA LYS A 116 1.65 0.19 14.91
C LYS A 116 2.77 -0.65 14.29
N ASN A 117 2.63 -1.98 14.29
CA ASN A 117 3.62 -2.88 13.71
C ASN A 117 3.73 -2.76 12.18
N LEU A 118 2.66 -2.34 11.50
CA LEU A 118 2.62 -2.05 10.06
C LEU A 118 3.27 -0.69 9.68
N GLY A 119 3.68 0.11 10.67
CA GLY A 119 4.34 1.40 10.47
C GLY A 119 3.43 2.61 10.66
N VAL A 120 2.19 2.44 11.11
CA VAL A 120 1.28 3.56 11.40
C VAL A 120 1.71 4.23 12.70
N ASN A 121 1.87 5.56 12.67
CA ASN A 121 2.04 6.36 13.87
C ASN A 121 0.67 6.53 14.54
N ILE A 122 0.39 5.68 15.54
CA ILE A 122 -0.89 5.64 16.27
C ILE A 122 -1.15 6.93 17.05
N ASP A 123 -0.10 7.55 17.60
CA ASP A 123 -0.21 8.74 18.44
C ASP A 123 -0.79 9.94 17.65
N GLU A 124 -0.62 9.95 16.32
CA GLU A 124 -1.07 10.98 15.38
C GLU A 124 -2.18 10.49 14.41
N LEU A 125 -2.78 9.31 14.66
CA LEU A 125 -3.87 8.78 13.85
C LEU A 125 -5.23 9.23 14.39
N TRP A 126 -5.99 9.98 13.58
CA TRP A 126 -7.36 10.36 13.92
C TRP A 126 -8.31 9.18 13.72
N VAL A 127 -8.81 8.57 14.79
CA VAL A 127 -9.77 7.46 14.71
C VAL A 127 -11.19 7.94 15.06
N SER A 128 -12.17 7.44 14.31
CA SER A 128 -13.60 7.60 14.60
C SER A 128 -14.29 6.23 14.53
N GLN A 129 -15.08 5.90 15.55
CA GLN A 129 -15.95 4.74 15.60
C GLN A 129 -17.40 5.23 15.61
N PRO A 130 -18.05 5.38 14.44
CA PRO A 130 -19.36 5.99 14.31
C PRO A 130 -20.50 5.00 14.59
N ASP A 131 -21.58 5.49 15.19
CA ASP A 131 -22.81 4.73 15.48
C ASP A 131 -23.63 4.45 14.21
N THR A 132 -23.55 5.34 13.19
CA THR A 132 -24.38 5.24 11.97
C THR A 132 -23.60 5.54 10.69
N GLY A 133 -24.08 4.99 9.57
CA GLY A 133 -23.53 5.25 8.24
C GLY A 133 -23.63 6.73 7.82
N GLU A 134 -24.70 7.43 8.23
CA GLU A 134 -24.83 8.87 8.05
C GLU A 134 -23.71 9.63 8.78
N GLN A 135 -23.54 9.37 10.09
CA GLN A 135 -22.54 10.02 10.93
C GLN A 135 -21.11 9.77 10.41
N ALA A 136 -20.80 8.54 10.02
CA ALA A 136 -19.52 8.17 9.39
C ALA A 136 -19.20 9.01 8.14
N LEU A 137 -20.21 9.19 7.27
CA LEU A 137 -20.05 9.91 6.01
C LEU A 137 -20.03 11.44 6.20
N GLU A 138 -20.70 11.96 7.23
CA GLU A 138 -20.62 13.37 7.63
C GLU A 138 -19.28 13.72 8.28
N ILE A 139 -18.74 12.86 9.14
CA ILE A 139 -17.37 12.98 9.68
C ILE A 139 -16.36 13.00 8.52
N CYS A 140 -16.48 12.08 7.57
CA CYS A 140 -15.67 12.10 6.36
C CYS A 140 -15.82 13.43 5.57
N GLU A 141 -17.04 13.91 5.33
CA GLU A 141 -17.26 15.18 4.62
C GLU A 141 -16.58 16.36 5.33
N ASN A 142 -16.69 16.43 6.66
CA ASN A 142 -16.09 17.48 7.48
C ASN A 142 -14.56 17.43 7.47
N LEU A 143 -13.96 16.24 7.61
CA LEU A 143 -12.51 16.04 7.54
C LEU A 143 -11.96 16.45 6.16
N VAL A 144 -12.63 16.08 5.06
CA VAL A 144 -12.25 16.49 3.70
C VAL A 144 -12.41 18.00 3.51
N ARG A 145 -13.46 18.60 4.06
CA ARG A 145 -13.77 20.03 3.97
C ARG A 145 -12.82 20.90 4.79
N SER A 146 -12.25 20.37 5.88
CA SER A 146 -11.23 21.06 6.68
C SER A 146 -9.99 21.45 5.86
N GLY A 147 -9.71 20.70 4.78
CA GLY A 147 -8.49 20.87 4.01
C GLY A 147 -7.23 20.39 4.73
N ALA A 148 -7.30 19.86 5.95
CA ALA A 148 -6.14 19.40 6.73
C ALA A 148 -5.75 17.95 6.43
N VAL A 149 -6.71 17.03 6.28
CA VAL A 149 -6.42 15.58 6.13
C VAL A 149 -5.90 15.21 4.74
N ASP A 150 -4.89 14.33 4.68
CA ASP A 150 -4.26 13.80 3.46
C ASP A 150 -4.91 12.50 2.99
N ILE A 151 -5.24 11.61 3.94
CA ILE A 151 -5.88 10.33 3.67
C ILE A 151 -6.94 10.00 4.71
N ILE A 152 -8.09 9.50 4.25
CA ILE A 152 -9.16 8.96 5.08
C ILE A 152 -9.42 7.53 4.64
N VAL A 153 -9.31 6.56 5.56
CA VAL A 153 -9.77 5.19 5.35
C VAL A 153 -11.14 5.02 6.00
N ILE A 154 -12.05 4.32 5.34
CA ILE A 154 -13.37 3.93 5.88
C ILE A 154 -13.45 2.41 5.82
N ASP A 155 -13.44 1.76 6.99
CA ASP A 155 -13.51 0.30 7.14
C ASP A 155 -14.79 -0.07 7.91
N SER A 156 -15.87 -0.52 7.27
CA SER A 156 -16.04 -0.70 5.82
C SER A 156 -17.41 -0.23 5.34
N VAL A 157 -17.56 -0.09 4.02
CA VAL A 157 -18.84 0.24 3.36
C VAL A 157 -19.96 -0.73 3.74
N ALA A 158 -19.64 -1.98 4.09
CA ALA A 158 -20.66 -2.95 4.50
C ALA A 158 -21.27 -2.60 5.86
N ALA A 159 -20.48 -2.01 6.77
CA ALA A 159 -20.89 -1.60 8.11
C ALA A 159 -21.41 -0.16 8.20
N LEU A 160 -21.50 0.57 7.08
CA LEU A 160 -22.18 1.87 7.01
C LEU A 160 -23.71 1.68 7.06
N THR A 161 -24.22 1.21 8.20
CA THR A 161 -25.62 0.89 8.43
C THR A 161 -26.41 2.19 8.62
N PRO A 162 -27.45 2.47 7.81
CA PRO A 162 -28.25 3.69 7.97
C PRO A 162 -28.95 3.74 9.33
N GLN A 163 -29.10 4.93 9.92
CA GLN A 163 -29.80 5.11 11.20
C GLN A 163 -31.18 4.41 11.24
N LYS A 164 -31.96 4.52 10.16
CA LYS A 164 -33.28 3.88 10.04
C LYS A 164 -33.23 2.34 10.10
N GLU A 165 -32.12 1.73 9.69
CA GLU A 165 -31.92 0.28 9.73
C GLU A 165 -31.47 -0.20 11.13
N ILE A 166 -30.80 0.67 11.90
CA ILE A 166 -30.40 0.42 13.29
C ILE A 166 -31.59 0.59 14.25
N GLU A 167 -32.46 1.58 13.99
CA GLU A 167 -33.68 1.86 14.78
C GLU A 167 -34.85 0.93 14.44
N GLY A 168 -34.76 0.14 13.36
CA GLY A 168 -35.79 -0.79 12.92
C GLY A 168 -35.72 -2.16 13.60
N GLU A 169 -36.76 -2.98 13.42
CA GLU A 169 -36.78 -4.34 13.96
C GLU A 169 -36.08 -5.34 13.01
N MET A 170 -35.54 -6.42 13.58
CA MET A 170 -34.89 -7.49 12.80
C MET A 170 -35.91 -8.16 11.87
N GLY A 171 -35.79 -7.89 10.56
CA GLY A 171 -36.72 -8.36 9.53
C GLY A 171 -37.42 -7.23 8.76
N ASP A 172 -37.28 -5.98 9.20
CA ASP A 172 -37.84 -4.83 8.50
C ASP A 172 -37.27 -4.66 7.07
N SER A 173 -38.15 -4.38 6.12
CA SER A 173 -37.81 -4.31 4.69
C SER A 173 -37.23 -2.95 4.27
N VAL A 174 -36.03 -2.63 4.78
CA VAL A 174 -35.33 -1.35 4.53
C VAL A 174 -34.57 -1.35 3.19
N MET A 175 -35.27 -1.71 2.10
CA MET A 175 -34.66 -1.99 0.79
C MET A 175 -33.85 -0.80 0.21
N GLY A 176 -32.54 -0.97 0.09
CA GLY A 176 -31.66 -0.09 -0.69
C GLY A 176 -31.34 1.27 -0.07
N VAL A 177 -31.65 1.49 1.22
CA VAL A 177 -31.36 2.76 1.90
C VAL A 177 -29.86 3.06 1.93
N GLN A 178 -29.02 2.08 2.29
CA GLN A 178 -27.56 2.22 2.25
C GLN A 178 -27.03 2.63 0.85
N ALA A 179 -27.60 2.08 -0.23
CA ALA A 179 -27.21 2.46 -1.59
C ALA A 179 -27.61 3.90 -1.96
N ARG A 180 -28.72 4.40 -1.41
CA ARG A 180 -29.14 5.81 -1.56
C ARG A 180 -28.24 6.75 -0.75
N LEU A 181 -27.92 6.39 0.50
CA LEU A 181 -26.99 7.10 1.37
C LEU A 181 -25.62 7.26 0.70
N MET A 182 -25.01 6.15 0.24
CA MET A 182 -23.75 6.16 -0.50
C MET A 182 -23.83 7.04 -1.77
N SER A 183 -24.93 6.98 -2.51
CA SER A 183 -25.13 7.79 -3.73
C SER A 183 -25.20 9.29 -3.43
N GLN A 184 -25.74 9.68 -2.28
CA GLN A 184 -25.84 11.08 -1.83
C GLN A 184 -24.48 11.57 -1.30
N ALA A 185 -23.84 10.82 -0.41
CA ALA A 185 -22.55 11.17 0.17
C ALA A 185 -21.44 11.27 -0.87
N LEU A 186 -21.30 10.27 -1.77
CA LEU A 186 -20.27 10.31 -2.82
C LEU A 186 -20.45 11.47 -3.79
N ARG A 187 -21.69 11.92 -4.04
CA ARG A 187 -21.98 13.12 -4.85
C ARG A 187 -21.45 14.39 -4.18
N LYS A 188 -21.62 14.53 -2.85
CA LYS A 188 -21.04 15.65 -2.08
C LYS A 188 -19.51 15.57 -2.05
N LEU A 189 -18.96 14.42 -1.62
CA LEU A 189 -17.52 14.20 -1.45
C LEU A 189 -16.74 14.46 -2.74
N THR A 190 -17.20 13.95 -3.88
CA THR A 190 -16.50 14.12 -5.17
C THR A 190 -16.32 15.60 -5.56
N ALA A 191 -17.22 16.50 -5.14
CA ALA A 191 -17.11 17.93 -5.44
C ALA A 191 -16.04 18.67 -4.61
N ILE A 192 -15.61 18.10 -3.48
CA ILE A 192 -14.63 18.71 -2.56
C ILE A 192 -13.29 17.97 -2.51
N VAL A 193 -13.28 16.64 -2.67
CA VAL A 193 -12.10 15.76 -2.63
C VAL A 193 -10.98 16.20 -3.59
N GLY A 194 -11.34 16.59 -4.81
CA GLY A 194 -10.35 17.07 -5.79
C GLY A 194 -9.71 18.43 -5.43
N LYS A 195 -10.35 19.23 -4.57
CA LYS A 195 -9.84 20.53 -4.11
C LYS A 195 -8.98 20.41 -2.86
N SER A 196 -9.36 19.54 -1.92
CA SER A 196 -8.61 19.31 -0.68
C SER A 196 -7.40 18.40 -0.84
N LYS A 197 -7.20 17.80 -2.02
CA LYS A 197 -6.18 16.76 -2.29
C LYS A 197 -6.24 15.53 -1.36
N CYS A 198 -7.28 15.39 -0.53
CA CYS A 198 -7.47 14.24 0.33
C CYS A 198 -7.76 12.97 -0.48
N THR A 199 -7.03 11.89 -0.23
CA THR A 199 -7.38 10.55 -0.73
C THR A 199 -8.43 9.94 0.18
N ILE A 200 -9.51 9.37 -0.37
CA ILE A 200 -10.48 8.58 0.41
C ILE A 200 -10.39 7.13 -0.04
N VAL A 201 -10.09 6.23 0.89
CA VAL A 201 -10.07 4.78 0.68
C VAL A 201 -11.29 4.17 1.35
N PHE A 202 -12.23 3.67 0.56
CA PHE A 202 -13.31 2.83 1.07
C PHE A 202 -12.88 1.37 1.02
N ILE A 203 -12.86 0.70 2.16
CA ILE A 203 -12.80 -0.77 2.20
C ILE A 203 -14.23 -1.29 1.99
N ASN A 204 -14.36 -2.38 1.24
CA ASN A 204 -15.64 -2.98 0.93
C ASN A 204 -15.54 -4.52 0.90
N GLN A 205 -16.66 -5.18 1.17
CA GLN A 205 -16.74 -6.64 1.17
C GLN A 205 -17.35 -7.15 -0.14
N ILE A 206 -17.07 -8.40 -0.50
CA ILE A 206 -17.76 -9.09 -1.59
C ILE A 206 -19.08 -9.70 -1.05
N ARG A 207 -20.12 -9.66 -1.87
CA ARG A 207 -21.40 -10.35 -1.71
C ARG A 207 -21.78 -11.01 -3.03
N MET A 208 -22.55 -12.09 -3.00
CA MET A 208 -23.08 -12.74 -4.20
C MET A 208 -24.45 -12.18 -4.56
N LYS A 209 -24.66 -11.82 -5.82
CA LYS A 209 -25.97 -11.44 -6.35
C LYS A 209 -26.77 -12.70 -6.69
N ILE A 210 -27.83 -12.96 -5.92
CA ILE A 210 -28.77 -14.06 -6.15
C ILE A 210 -29.43 -13.89 -7.54
N GLY A 211 -29.64 -15.01 -8.25
CA GLY A 211 -30.31 -15.05 -9.55
C GLY A 211 -29.43 -14.78 -10.78
N VAL A 212 -28.11 -14.65 -10.63
CA VAL A 212 -27.17 -14.54 -11.77
C VAL A 212 -26.82 -15.94 -12.28
N MET A 213 -27.42 -16.34 -13.41
CA MET A 213 -27.15 -17.64 -14.07
C MET A 213 -25.94 -17.63 -15.02
N PHE A 214 -25.41 -16.45 -15.39
CA PHE A 214 -24.28 -16.31 -16.31
C PHE A 214 -23.41 -15.10 -15.96
N GLY A 215 -22.08 -15.26 -16.08
CA GLY A 215 -21.10 -14.23 -15.70
C GLY A 215 -20.64 -14.33 -14.23
N ASN A 216 -19.95 -13.31 -13.73
CA ASN A 216 -19.51 -13.27 -12.33
C ASN A 216 -20.68 -12.79 -11.42
N PRO A 217 -21.14 -13.60 -10.44
CA PRO A 217 -22.18 -13.20 -9.50
C PRO A 217 -21.71 -12.21 -8.41
N GLU A 218 -20.41 -11.96 -8.25
CA GLU A 218 -19.88 -11.09 -7.21
C GLU A 218 -20.25 -9.61 -7.42
N THR A 219 -20.66 -8.96 -6.33
CA THR A 219 -20.83 -7.51 -6.22
C THR A 219 -20.22 -7.01 -4.92
N THR A 220 -20.03 -5.70 -4.82
CA THR A 220 -19.68 -5.01 -3.57
C THR A 220 -20.91 -4.35 -2.95
N THR A 221 -20.84 -4.08 -1.65
CA THR A 221 -21.91 -3.46 -0.84
C THR A 221 -22.00 -1.94 -1.08
N GLY A 222 -23.08 -1.27 -0.63
CA GLY A 222 -23.30 0.16 -0.88
C GLY A 222 -23.81 0.52 -2.29
N GLY A 223 -24.26 -0.47 -3.07
CA GLY A 223 -24.80 -0.27 -4.41
C GLY A 223 -23.74 -0.02 -5.49
N ASN A 224 -24.10 0.70 -6.55
CA ASN A 224 -23.20 0.94 -7.69
C ASN A 224 -22.48 2.30 -7.65
N ALA A 225 -22.86 3.23 -6.76
CA ALA A 225 -22.32 4.59 -6.76
C ALA A 225 -20.80 4.62 -6.59
N LEU A 226 -20.26 3.89 -5.61
CA LEU A 226 -18.82 3.80 -5.35
C LEU A 226 -18.06 3.29 -6.59
N LYS A 227 -18.60 2.28 -7.27
CA LYS A 227 -18.02 1.74 -8.52
C LYS A 227 -17.85 2.80 -9.61
N PHE A 228 -18.70 3.82 -9.67
CA PHE A 228 -18.60 4.93 -10.65
C PHE A 228 -17.70 6.08 -10.16
N TYR A 229 -17.87 6.50 -8.90
CA TYR A 229 -17.12 7.63 -8.33
C TYR A 229 -15.64 7.31 -8.13
N SER A 230 -15.29 6.12 -7.62
CA SER A 230 -13.90 5.70 -7.42
C SER A 230 -13.06 5.86 -8.69
N SER A 231 -11.88 6.46 -8.55
CA SER A 231 -10.89 6.59 -9.63
C SER A 231 -10.05 5.34 -9.78
N VAL A 232 -9.74 4.69 -8.66
CA VAL A 232 -9.06 3.39 -8.61
C VAL A 232 -9.99 2.40 -7.90
N ARG A 233 -10.06 1.16 -8.39
CA ARG A 233 -10.70 0.04 -7.68
C ARG A 233 -9.72 -1.12 -7.65
N LEU A 234 -9.44 -1.64 -6.46
CA LEU A 234 -8.55 -2.76 -6.21
C LEU A 234 -9.36 -3.96 -5.74
N GLU A 235 -9.25 -5.06 -6.48
CA GLU A 235 -9.71 -6.38 -6.07
C GLU A 235 -8.55 -7.10 -5.38
N ILE A 236 -8.71 -7.42 -4.10
CA ILE A 236 -7.68 -8.00 -3.24
C ILE A 236 -8.12 -9.42 -2.86
N ARG A 237 -7.25 -10.42 -3.09
CA ARG A 237 -7.50 -11.81 -2.70
C ARG A 237 -6.23 -12.47 -2.18
N ARG A 238 -6.34 -13.21 -1.07
CA ARG A 238 -5.37 -14.25 -0.74
C ARG A 238 -5.35 -15.29 -1.87
N ILE A 239 -4.18 -15.73 -2.29
CA ILE A 239 -4.00 -16.81 -3.27
C ILE A 239 -3.26 -18.02 -2.69
N GLU A 240 -2.38 -17.82 -1.72
CA GLU A 240 -1.55 -18.86 -1.12
C GLU A 240 -1.22 -18.49 0.34
N THR A 241 -0.97 -19.49 1.19
CA THR A 241 -0.39 -19.30 2.52
C THR A 241 1.13 -19.34 2.39
N ILE A 242 1.85 -18.58 3.21
CA ILE A 242 3.31 -18.65 3.31
C ILE A 242 3.63 -19.38 4.61
N ASP A 243 4.23 -20.56 4.50
CA ASP A 243 4.53 -21.43 5.64
C ASP A 243 5.98 -21.25 6.15
N GLY A 244 6.21 -21.58 7.41
CA GLY A 244 7.54 -21.55 8.03
C GLY A 244 8.49 -22.63 7.49
N LYS A 245 9.80 -22.44 7.67
CA LYS A 245 10.79 -23.48 7.32
C LYS A 245 10.83 -24.58 8.38
N GLY A 246 9.91 -25.54 8.26
CA GLY A 246 9.94 -26.80 9.03
C GLY A 246 8.88 -26.95 10.11
N ASP A 247 7.99 -25.97 10.27
CA ASP A 247 6.82 -26.03 11.16
C ASP A 247 5.52 -25.89 10.35
N ASP A 248 4.44 -26.49 10.84
CA ASP A 248 3.07 -26.32 10.33
C ASP A 248 2.49 -24.90 10.61
N GLU A 249 3.30 -23.95 11.08
CA GLU A 249 2.88 -22.58 11.40
C GLU A 249 2.94 -21.67 10.15
N ALA A 250 1.76 -21.20 9.73
CA ALA A 250 1.62 -20.20 8.68
C ALA A 250 2.17 -18.84 9.12
N ILE A 251 3.19 -18.32 8.42
CA ILE A 251 3.85 -17.04 8.75
C ILE A 251 3.31 -15.85 7.93
N GLY A 252 2.51 -16.11 6.89
CA GLY A 252 1.91 -15.05 6.08
C GLY A 252 0.98 -15.56 4.98
N ASN A 253 0.66 -14.68 4.04
CA ASN A 253 -0.13 -15.00 2.84
C ASN A 253 0.45 -14.30 1.61
N ARG A 254 0.45 -14.99 0.47
CA ARG A 254 0.61 -14.36 -0.85
C ARG A 254 -0.75 -13.75 -1.24
N VAL A 255 -0.78 -12.44 -1.44
CA VAL A 255 -1.99 -11.67 -1.75
C VAL A 255 -1.89 -11.12 -3.17
N ARG A 256 -2.87 -11.47 -4.01
CA ARG A 256 -3.01 -10.92 -5.36
C ARG A 256 -3.89 -9.68 -5.33
N VAL A 257 -3.37 -8.58 -5.85
CA VAL A 257 -4.06 -7.30 -6.04
C VAL A 257 -4.27 -7.06 -7.53
N LYS A 258 -5.51 -6.78 -7.93
CA LYS A 258 -5.87 -6.51 -9.33
C LYS A 258 -6.53 -5.14 -9.44
N VAL A 259 -6.00 -4.30 -10.32
CA VAL A 259 -6.51 -2.95 -10.57
C VAL A 259 -7.71 -3.04 -11.51
N VAL A 260 -8.90 -3.36 -11.01
CA VAL A 260 -10.11 -3.56 -11.84
C VAL A 260 -10.66 -2.27 -12.45
N LYS A 261 -10.24 -1.11 -11.95
CA LYS A 261 -10.54 0.20 -12.53
C LYS A 261 -9.39 1.15 -12.22
N ASN A 262 -9.01 1.95 -13.22
CA ASN A 262 -8.03 3.02 -13.08
C ASN A 262 -8.45 4.18 -14.00
N LYS A 263 -8.51 5.41 -13.45
CA LYS A 263 -8.80 6.66 -14.20
C LYS A 263 -7.55 7.53 -14.40
N VAL A 264 -6.37 7.10 -13.92
CA VAL A 264 -5.11 7.87 -13.99
C VAL A 264 -4.00 7.15 -14.77
N ALA A 265 -4.10 5.84 -14.94
CA ALA A 265 -3.22 5.02 -15.77
C ALA A 265 -3.99 3.80 -16.34
N PRO A 266 -3.39 2.96 -17.21
CA PRO A 266 -4.05 1.78 -17.75
C PRO A 266 -4.53 0.80 -16.65
N PRO A 267 -5.79 0.32 -16.72
CA PRO A 267 -6.33 -0.65 -15.75
C PRO A 267 -5.90 -2.09 -16.04
N PHE A 268 -6.43 -3.02 -15.23
CA PHE A 268 -6.32 -4.49 -15.34
C PHE A 268 -4.95 -5.11 -15.08
N ARG A 269 -3.95 -4.30 -14.72
CA ARG A 269 -2.70 -4.79 -14.11
C ARG A 269 -3.02 -5.62 -12.86
N LYS A 270 -2.24 -6.69 -12.67
CA LYS A 270 -2.29 -7.58 -11.50
C LYS A 270 -0.89 -7.62 -10.90
N VAL A 271 -0.83 -7.74 -9.59
CA VAL A 271 0.42 -7.95 -8.86
C VAL A 271 0.19 -8.86 -7.67
N GLU A 272 1.26 -9.43 -7.15
CA GLU A 272 1.24 -10.33 -6.01
C GLU A 272 2.23 -9.83 -4.97
N LEU A 273 1.79 -9.80 -3.73
CA LEU A 273 2.47 -9.21 -2.59
C LEU A 273 2.61 -10.27 -1.50
N ASP A 274 3.76 -10.30 -0.83
CA ASP A 274 3.96 -11.13 0.36
C ASP A 274 3.51 -10.35 1.58
N VAL A 275 2.50 -10.85 2.28
CA VAL A 275 1.91 -10.22 3.48
C VAL A 275 2.17 -11.12 4.68
N TYR A 276 3.15 -10.75 5.50
CA TYR A 276 3.53 -11.48 6.71
C TYR A 276 2.67 -11.08 7.90
N PHE A 277 2.31 -12.04 8.75
CA PHE A 277 1.57 -11.75 9.98
C PHE A 277 2.44 -10.89 10.92
N GLY A 278 1.82 -9.92 11.60
CA GLY A 278 2.53 -8.95 12.44
C GLY A 278 3.45 -7.94 11.72
N LYS A 279 3.79 -8.11 10.44
CA LYS A 279 4.62 -7.18 9.64
C LYS A 279 3.83 -6.42 8.56
N GLY A 280 2.81 -7.05 7.97
CA GLY A 280 2.13 -6.54 6.77
C GLY A 280 2.88 -6.86 5.48
N VAL A 281 2.74 -6.00 4.47
CA VAL A 281 3.35 -6.14 3.14
C VAL A 281 4.88 -6.01 3.23
N SER A 282 5.64 -7.02 2.80
CA SER A 282 7.10 -6.90 2.74
C SER A 282 7.52 -6.03 1.55
N ALA A 283 7.95 -4.80 1.87
CA ALA A 283 8.56 -3.90 0.91
C ALA A 283 9.86 -4.48 0.33
N ALA A 284 10.66 -5.20 1.13
CA ALA A 284 11.89 -5.85 0.67
C ALA A 284 11.61 -6.98 -0.34
N ALA A 285 10.58 -7.82 -0.10
CA ALA A 285 10.14 -8.81 -1.07
C ALA A 285 9.62 -8.17 -2.36
N SER A 286 8.90 -7.05 -2.24
CA SER A 286 8.43 -6.29 -3.40
C SER A 286 9.59 -5.69 -4.22
N VAL A 287 10.62 -5.15 -3.55
CA VAL A 287 11.83 -4.64 -4.21
C VAL A 287 12.61 -5.78 -4.89
N LEU A 288 12.75 -6.95 -4.25
CA LEU A 288 13.40 -8.13 -4.85
C LEU A 288 12.67 -8.62 -6.11
N ASP A 289 11.36 -8.89 -5.99
CA ASP A 289 10.54 -9.40 -7.10
C ASP A 289 10.53 -8.39 -8.28
N SER A 290 10.51 -7.08 -7.98
CA SER A 290 10.64 -6.00 -8.99
C SER A 290 12.04 -5.92 -9.61
N ALA A 291 13.11 -5.99 -8.81
CA ALA A 291 14.49 -5.97 -9.27
C ALA A 291 14.81 -7.14 -10.22
N VAL A 292 14.30 -8.33 -9.93
CA VAL A 292 14.42 -9.49 -10.83
C VAL A 292 13.64 -9.28 -12.12
N LYS A 293 12.38 -8.84 -12.02
CA LYS A 293 11.53 -8.54 -13.20
C LYS A 293 12.17 -7.51 -14.14
N HIS A 294 12.86 -6.50 -13.60
CA HIS A 294 13.47 -5.41 -14.36
C HIS A 294 14.97 -5.61 -14.66
N GLY A 295 15.54 -6.79 -14.37
CA GLY A 295 16.92 -7.15 -14.71
C GLY A 295 18.00 -6.42 -13.91
N LEU A 296 17.70 -5.98 -12.69
CA LEU A 296 18.67 -5.42 -11.74
C LEU A 296 19.26 -6.49 -10.79
N ILE A 297 18.55 -7.60 -10.59
CA ILE A 297 19.04 -8.79 -9.90
C ILE A 297 18.87 -10.00 -10.82
N ASP A 298 19.96 -10.70 -11.10
CA ASP A 298 19.96 -11.97 -11.81
C ASP A 298 19.47 -13.08 -10.88
N LYS A 299 18.52 -13.89 -11.36
CA LYS A 299 18.11 -15.14 -10.69
C LYS A 299 18.61 -16.35 -11.49
N ARG A 300 19.57 -17.10 -10.93
CA ARG A 300 20.15 -18.30 -11.54
C ARG A 300 19.83 -19.52 -10.67
N GLY A 301 18.78 -20.26 -11.07
CA GLY A 301 18.21 -21.33 -10.25
C GLY A 301 17.68 -20.78 -8.91
N ALA A 302 18.25 -21.23 -7.80
CA ALA A 302 17.94 -20.73 -6.46
C ALA A 302 18.73 -19.48 -6.04
N TRP A 303 19.77 -19.08 -6.78
CA TRP A 303 20.64 -17.96 -6.41
C TRP A 303 20.17 -16.63 -6.97
N TYR A 304 20.26 -15.58 -6.16
CA TYR A 304 20.03 -14.19 -6.50
C TYR A 304 21.37 -13.42 -6.43
N THR A 305 21.72 -12.72 -7.50
CA THR A 305 23.01 -12.02 -7.66
C THR A 305 22.84 -10.65 -8.31
N ARG A 306 23.62 -9.65 -7.87
CA ARG A 306 23.67 -8.31 -8.47
C ARG A 306 25.09 -8.06 -8.96
N GLY A 307 25.34 -8.28 -10.25
CA GLY A 307 26.71 -8.33 -10.78
C GLY A 307 27.50 -9.48 -10.13
N GLU A 308 28.59 -9.15 -9.45
CA GLU A 308 29.40 -10.11 -8.70
C GLU A 308 28.89 -10.36 -7.26
N GLU A 309 28.03 -9.50 -6.74
CA GLU A 309 27.52 -9.58 -5.37
C GLU A 309 26.44 -10.67 -5.22
N LYS A 310 26.57 -11.52 -4.20
CA LYS A 310 25.60 -12.59 -3.88
C LYS A 310 24.57 -12.08 -2.89
N VAL A 311 23.37 -11.79 -3.37
CA VAL A 311 22.23 -11.32 -2.56
C VAL A 311 21.67 -12.45 -1.69
N GLY A 312 21.65 -13.70 -2.20
CA GLY A 312 21.28 -14.87 -1.39
C GLY A 312 20.91 -16.12 -2.20
N GLN A 313 20.74 -17.24 -1.48
CA GLN A 313 20.19 -18.49 -2.03
C GLN A 313 18.81 -18.74 -1.43
N GLY A 314 17.78 -18.85 -2.28
CA GLY A 314 16.37 -18.86 -1.86
C GLY A 314 15.80 -17.45 -1.72
N LYS A 315 14.47 -17.31 -1.87
CA LYS A 315 13.82 -15.98 -1.86
C LYS A 315 13.92 -15.36 -0.47
N GLU A 316 13.60 -16.12 0.57
CA GLU A 316 13.59 -15.67 1.97
C GLU A 316 14.95 -15.10 2.39
N ASN A 317 16.05 -15.75 2.01
CA ASN A 317 17.39 -15.31 2.34
C ASN A 317 17.77 -14.01 1.59
N ALA A 318 17.36 -13.88 0.32
CA ALA A 318 17.56 -12.65 -0.45
C ALA A 318 16.69 -11.48 0.08
N VAL A 319 15.47 -11.76 0.56
CA VAL A 319 14.63 -10.76 1.25
C VAL A 319 15.27 -10.34 2.57
N ALA A 320 15.74 -11.29 3.39
CA ALA A 320 16.44 -11.00 4.63
C ALA A 320 17.73 -10.18 4.41
N PHE A 321 18.48 -10.45 3.33
CA PHE A 321 19.63 -9.63 2.95
C PHE A 321 19.22 -8.18 2.65
N ILE A 322 18.12 -7.96 1.92
CA ILE A 322 17.62 -6.62 1.59
C ILE A 322 17.03 -5.92 2.84
N GLU A 323 16.36 -6.64 3.75
CA GLU A 323 15.88 -6.07 5.03
C GLU A 323 17.06 -5.65 5.93
N ASN A 324 18.13 -6.43 5.97
CA ASN A 324 19.31 -6.19 6.82
C ASN A 324 20.33 -5.20 6.23
N ASN A 325 20.22 -4.82 4.95
CA ASN A 325 21.12 -3.85 4.29
C ASN A 325 20.34 -2.64 3.75
N PRO A 326 19.97 -1.65 4.60
CA PRO A 326 19.17 -0.51 4.18
C PRO A 326 19.77 0.32 3.04
N SER A 327 21.09 0.50 2.99
CA SER A 327 21.80 1.19 1.91
C SER A 327 21.60 0.52 0.55
N PHE A 328 21.79 -0.80 0.49
CA PHE A 328 21.55 -1.62 -0.70
C PHE A 328 20.07 -1.54 -1.12
N ARG A 329 19.14 -1.64 -0.16
CA ARG A 329 17.71 -1.52 -0.44
C ARG A 329 17.37 -0.17 -1.06
N MET A 330 17.85 0.93 -0.49
CA MET A 330 17.56 2.29 -0.97
C MET A 330 18.10 2.51 -2.38
N GLU A 331 19.36 2.18 -2.63
CA GLU A 331 19.99 2.32 -3.95
C GLU A 331 19.21 1.52 -5.02
N LEU A 332 18.77 0.31 -4.68
CA LEU A 332 17.99 -0.55 -5.56
C LEU A 332 16.55 -0.02 -5.76
N GLU A 333 15.89 0.49 -4.71
CA GLU A 333 14.56 1.08 -4.79
C GLU A 333 14.57 2.39 -5.59
N HIS A 334 15.54 3.28 -5.38
CA HIS A 334 15.76 4.50 -6.16
C HIS A 334 15.97 4.17 -7.65
N THR A 335 16.87 3.22 -7.95
CA THR A 335 17.13 2.78 -9.34
C THR A 335 15.89 2.20 -10.01
N LEU A 336 15.04 1.47 -9.27
CA LEU A 336 13.75 0.99 -9.77
C LEU A 336 12.75 2.13 -9.97
N ARG A 337 12.64 3.07 -9.03
CA ARG A 337 11.70 4.21 -9.13
C ARG A 337 12.04 5.12 -10.29
N GLU A 338 13.31 5.45 -10.52
CA GLU A 338 13.75 6.20 -11.71
C GLU A 338 13.45 5.45 -13.02
N LYS A 339 13.65 4.13 -13.06
CA LYS A 339 13.35 3.30 -14.24
C LYS A 339 11.84 3.19 -14.54
N LEU A 340 11.01 3.16 -13.50
CA LEU A 340 9.56 2.98 -13.59
C LEU A 340 8.78 4.29 -13.76
N PHE A 341 9.26 5.36 -13.13
CA PHE A 341 8.60 6.66 -13.00
C PHE A 341 9.62 7.79 -13.22
N PRO A 342 10.25 7.90 -14.40
CA PRO A 342 11.36 8.82 -14.64
C PRO A 342 10.97 10.27 -14.37
N GLY A 343 11.74 10.95 -13.52
CA GLY A 343 11.47 12.33 -13.09
C GLY A 343 10.26 12.51 -12.15
N MET A 344 9.71 11.43 -11.60
CA MET A 344 8.69 11.51 -10.55
C MET A 344 9.33 11.85 -9.20
N VAL A 345 8.82 12.89 -8.54
CA VAL A 345 9.27 13.30 -7.21
C VAL A 345 8.09 13.19 -6.24
N LEU A 346 8.33 12.61 -5.06
CA LEU A 346 7.32 12.55 -4.01
C LEU A 346 7.09 13.95 -3.42
N ARG A 347 5.82 14.30 -3.22
CA ARG A 347 5.41 15.62 -2.75
C ARG A 347 4.48 15.52 -1.55
N THR A 348 4.60 16.50 -0.65
CA THR A 348 3.55 16.82 0.31
C THR A 348 2.29 17.24 -0.43
N LYS A 349 1.18 17.33 0.30
CA LYS A 349 -0.09 17.82 -0.22
C LYS A 349 0.01 19.27 -0.71
N GLU A 350 0.78 20.08 -0.03
CA GLU A 350 1.08 21.48 -0.32
C GLU A 350 1.93 21.63 -1.59
N GLY A 351 2.59 20.55 -2.03
CA GLY A 351 3.40 20.48 -3.24
C GLY A 351 4.91 20.59 -2.97
N GLU A 352 5.32 20.61 -1.71
CA GLU A 352 6.73 20.60 -1.32
C GLU A 352 7.36 19.25 -1.64
N VAL A 353 8.61 19.24 -2.10
CA VAL A 353 9.35 18.01 -2.40
C VAL A 353 9.76 17.33 -1.09
N VAL A 354 9.43 16.05 -0.96
CA VAL A 354 9.90 15.21 0.15
C VAL A 354 11.18 14.50 -0.27
N THR A 355 12.27 14.69 0.47
CA THR A 355 13.57 14.08 0.18
C THR A 355 13.75 12.73 0.87
N GLU A 356 14.68 11.92 0.37
CA GLU A 356 15.00 10.62 0.97
C GLU A 356 15.53 10.76 2.40
N GLU A 357 16.28 11.81 2.70
CA GLU A 357 16.79 12.09 4.05
C GLU A 357 15.66 12.39 5.05
N GLN A 358 14.61 13.12 4.62
CA GLN A 358 13.43 13.36 5.45
C GLN A 358 12.68 12.05 5.75
N ILE A 359 12.50 11.20 4.74
CA ILE A 359 11.89 9.88 4.89
C ILE A 359 12.70 9.02 5.88
N LEU A 360 14.03 8.99 5.76
CA LEU A 360 14.90 8.23 6.65
C LEU A 360 14.92 8.77 8.08
N ALA A 361 14.87 10.09 8.25
CA ALA A 361 14.74 10.70 9.57
C ALA A 361 13.44 10.26 10.25
N TYR A 362 12.32 10.31 9.52
CA TYR A 362 11.02 9.83 10.00
C TYR A 362 11.04 8.33 10.33
N GLU A 363 11.52 7.46 9.43
CA GLU A 363 11.60 6.02 9.70
C GLU A 363 12.49 5.69 10.91
N LYS A 364 13.57 6.44 11.13
CA LYS A 364 14.44 6.29 12.30
C LYS A 364 13.75 6.72 13.59
N GLU A 365 13.01 7.82 13.57
CA GLU A 365 12.22 8.28 14.71
C GLU A 365 11.11 7.27 15.06
N MET A 366 10.36 6.81 14.05
CA MET A 366 9.29 5.82 14.22
C MET A 366 9.83 4.50 14.77
N ARG A 367 10.97 3.98 14.26
CA ARG A 367 11.62 2.79 14.84
C ARG A 367 12.03 3.00 16.29
N ALA A 368 12.50 4.19 16.67
CA ALA A 368 12.82 4.50 18.08
C ALA A 368 11.57 4.52 18.99
N LYS A 369 10.39 4.82 18.43
CA LYS A 369 9.07 4.70 19.09
C LYS A 369 8.47 3.29 19.05
N GLY A 370 9.17 2.30 18.47
CA GLY A 370 8.69 0.93 18.26
C GLY A 370 7.57 0.83 17.21
N VAL A 371 7.49 1.77 16.28
CA VAL A 371 6.57 1.76 15.14
C VAL A 371 7.26 1.07 13.97
N GLY A 372 6.55 0.17 13.27
CA GLY A 372 7.10 -0.58 12.13
C GLY A 372 8.12 -1.67 12.51
N THR A 373 8.21 -2.06 13.79
CA THR A 373 9.21 -3.01 14.30
C THR A 373 8.67 -4.44 14.45
N GLY A 374 7.64 -4.84 13.70
CA GLY A 374 7.11 -6.20 13.73
C GLY A 374 8.21 -7.21 13.38
N SER A 375 8.58 -8.07 14.33
CA SER A 375 9.55 -9.15 14.09
C SER A 375 8.84 -10.37 13.53
N LEU A 376 9.41 -10.98 12.49
CA LEU A 376 9.22 -12.41 12.31
C LEU A 376 10.01 -13.07 13.44
N LYS A 377 9.41 -14.04 14.15
CA LYS A 377 10.23 -15.01 14.89
C LYS A 377 11.02 -15.78 13.83
N THR A 378 12.32 -15.51 13.76
CA THR A 378 13.25 -16.21 12.88
C THR A 378 14.40 -16.67 13.74
N ASP A 379 14.50 -17.97 13.96
CA ASP A 379 15.60 -18.63 14.67
C ASP A 379 16.85 -18.65 13.78
N ALA A 380 17.38 -17.46 13.53
CA ALA A 380 18.60 -17.22 12.79
C ALA A 380 19.43 -16.21 13.59
N GLU A 381 20.31 -16.72 14.46
CA GLU A 381 21.38 -15.91 15.04
C GLU A 381 22.16 -15.22 13.92
N PRO A 382 22.40 -13.89 14.01
CA PRO A 382 23.17 -13.19 12.98
C PRO A 382 24.61 -13.70 13.01
N THR A 383 25.01 -14.43 11.97
CA THR A 383 26.39 -14.92 11.83
C THR A 383 27.31 -13.69 11.67
N PRO A 384 28.25 -13.43 12.59
CA PRO A 384 29.05 -12.22 12.53
C PRO A 384 30.01 -12.27 11.34
N ALA A 385 29.97 -11.22 10.51
CA ALA A 385 30.87 -11.05 9.38
C ALA A 385 32.34 -10.93 9.84
N ALA A 386 33.26 -11.31 8.95
CA ALA A 386 34.66 -11.55 9.27
C ALA A 386 35.41 -10.31 9.83
N ALA A 387 35.98 -10.46 11.02
CA ALA A 387 36.98 -9.54 11.58
C ALA A 387 38.37 -10.19 11.57
N SER A 388 39.25 -9.62 10.75
CA SER A 388 40.73 -9.68 10.73
C SER A 388 41.47 -10.61 11.71
N ALA A 389 42.37 -11.43 11.17
CA ALA A 389 43.36 -12.21 11.92
C ALA A 389 44.32 -11.34 12.78
N LYS A 390 44.66 -11.82 13.98
CA LYS A 390 46.01 -11.67 14.58
C LYS A 390 46.24 -12.59 15.80
N ALA A 391 47.38 -13.28 15.77
CA ALA A 391 48.21 -13.79 16.87
C ALA A 391 47.57 -14.60 18.03
N ALA A 392 47.96 -15.89 18.12
CA ALA A 392 48.16 -16.56 19.41
C ALA A 392 49.46 -16.06 20.08
N PRO A 393 49.66 -16.27 21.40
CA PRO A 393 50.38 -17.49 21.78
C PRO A 393 49.96 -18.19 23.10
N SER A 394 50.02 -19.52 23.06
CA SER A 394 50.46 -20.50 24.08
C SER A 394 50.20 -20.34 25.60
N ALA A 395 49.77 -21.50 26.16
CA ALA A 395 50.30 -22.17 27.38
C ALA A 395 49.58 -22.07 28.74
N SER A 396 49.00 -23.23 29.11
CA SER A 396 49.08 -23.88 30.45
C SER A 396 48.17 -23.35 31.58
N ALA A 397 47.70 -24.13 32.57
CA ALA A 397 47.84 -25.57 32.88
C ALA A 397 46.61 -26.10 33.70
N THR A 398 46.48 -27.43 33.85
CA THR A 398 45.94 -28.23 35.00
C THR A 398 44.93 -27.61 36.02
N LYS A 399 43.90 -28.29 36.56
CA LYS A 399 43.83 -29.72 36.95
C LYS A 399 42.39 -30.16 37.33
N ALA A 400 42.02 -31.38 36.91
CA ALA A 400 41.16 -32.40 37.55
C ALA A 400 40.13 -32.06 38.66
N ALA A 401 38.87 -32.53 38.47
CA ALA A 401 38.18 -33.47 39.38
C ALA A 401 36.89 -34.10 38.77
N LYS A 402 36.83 -35.44 38.77
CA LYS A 402 35.65 -36.34 38.77
C LYS A 402 35.83 -37.26 40.01
N PRO A 403 34.87 -38.09 40.50
CA PRO A 403 33.69 -38.68 39.83
C PRO A 403 32.38 -38.54 40.66
N THR A 404 31.21 -39.08 40.28
CA THR A 404 30.75 -40.50 40.32
C THR A 404 29.69 -40.76 39.23
N ALA A 405 29.74 -41.89 38.50
CA ALA A 405 28.94 -43.13 38.70
C ALA A 405 27.42 -42.87 38.89
N SER A 406 26.48 -43.52 38.19
CA SER A 406 26.43 -44.83 37.52
C SER A 406 25.27 -44.83 36.47
N LEU A 407 24.99 -45.80 35.57
CA LEU A 407 25.54 -47.12 35.19
C LEU A 407 25.08 -47.45 33.73
N ALA A 408 25.86 -48.27 33.00
CA ALA A 408 25.52 -49.42 32.12
C ALA A 408 24.08 -49.62 31.55
N LYS A 409 23.79 -50.26 30.40
CA LYS A 409 24.44 -51.13 29.36
C LYS A 409 23.27 -51.60 28.45
N ALA A 410 23.36 -52.24 27.27
CA ALA A 410 24.41 -52.59 26.31
C ALA A 410 23.72 -52.76 24.90
N ALA A 411 24.44 -52.63 23.76
CA ALA A 411 24.80 -53.71 22.80
C ALA A 411 23.65 -54.54 22.19
N ALA A 412 23.62 -54.99 20.92
CA ALA A 412 24.42 -54.85 19.68
C ALA A 412 23.44 -55.11 18.49
N SER A 413 23.69 -55.00 17.18
CA SER A 413 24.81 -55.49 16.36
C SER A 413 24.69 -55.07 14.88
N SER A 414 25.81 -54.64 14.28
CA SER A 414 26.34 -54.92 12.92
C SER A 414 25.47 -55.04 11.64
N LYS A 415 25.58 -54.02 10.76
CA LYS A 415 25.95 -54.02 9.29
C LYS A 415 25.23 -54.94 8.25
N PRO A 416 25.30 -54.66 6.91
CA PRO A 416 25.27 -53.38 6.15
C PRO A 416 24.40 -53.40 4.83
N VAL A 417 24.07 -52.21 4.29
CA VAL A 417 24.09 -51.71 2.86
C VAL A 417 24.01 -52.76 1.71
N PRO A 418 23.12 -52.66 0.66
CA PRO A 418 23.23 -51.57 -0.34
C PRO A 418 21.99 -51.07 -1.16
N GLU A 419 22.21 -49.89 -1.76
CA GLU A 419 21.82 -49.35 -3.10
C GLU A 419 20.38 -49.33 -3.67
N GLU A 420 20.08 -48.14 -4.25
CA GLU A 420 19.16 -47.78 -5.35
C GLU A 420 17.68 -48.27 -5.37
N LEU A 421 16.73 -47.32 -5.36
CA LEU A 421 15.89 -46.96 -6.53
C LEU A 421 14.79 -45.91 -6.19
N PHE A 422 14.72 -44.87 -7.03
CA PHE A 422 13.73 -43.76 -7.11
C PHE A 422 13.75 -42.67 -6.01
#